data_AF-A0A5C6M363-F1
#
_entry.id   AF-A0A5C6M363-F1
#
_cell.length_a   1.000
_cell.length_b   1.000
_cell.length_c   1.000
_cell.angle_alpha   90.00
_cell.angle_beta   90.00
_cell.angle_gamma   90.00
#
_symmetry.space_group_name_H-M   'P 1'
#
loop_
_entity.id
_entity.type
_entity.pdbx_description
1 polymer ?
#
loop_
_entity_poly.entity_id
_entity_poly.type
_entity_poly.pdbx_seq_one_letter_code
_entity_poly.pdbx_strand_id
1 'polypeptide(L)'
;MLSLQDVNARLPLVRSIVRDVMGLHRDLSERRGRLRELRERYPAPGVSQAGRTAGTAGTGSLMSGVGRVGPAVYEQEVVQMESELARDETRMAEYARELSSIGGSLADAGLGQVDFNGQLSGEQVVLSWQFDEPEVMYCRTGLRHGGERRLLMQAAGSGDLGAGGVSEFGQSC
;
A
#
# COMPACT_ATOMS: atom_id res chain seq x y z
N MET A 1 -1.29 -17.03 -17.66
CA MET A 1 -2.38 -16.37 -16.92
C MET A 1 -3.05 -17.40 -16.04
N LEU A 2 -3.49 -17.02 -14.84
CA LEU A 2 -4.11 -17.96 -13.89
C LEU A 2 -5.62 -18.09 -14.16
N SER A 3 -6.17 -19.29 -14.07
CA SER A 3 -7.63 -19.43 -14.03
C SER A 3 -8.18 -19.02 -12.67
N LEU A 4 -9.47 -18.68 -12.59
CA LEU A 4 -10.15 -18.42 -11.32
C LEU A 4 -9.97 -19.58 -10.32
N GLN A 5 -10.06 -20.81 -10.80
CA GLN A 5 -9.87 -22.02 -9.99
C GLN A 5 -8.44 -22.14 -9.49
N ASP A 6 -7.44 -21.85 -10.33
CA ASP A 6 -6.03 -21.88 -9.92
C ASP A 6 -5.73 -20.86 -8.82
N VAL A 7 -6.33 -19.67 -8.89
CA VAL A 7 -6.17 -18.64 -7.85
C VAL A 7 -6.86 -19.11 -6.57
N ASN A 8 -8.11 -19.57 -6.64
CA ASN A 8 -8.85 -20.09 -5.48
C ASN A 8 -8.10 -21.22 -4.77
N ALA A 9 -7.44 -22.11 -5.53
CA ALA A 9 -6.61 -23.18 -4.96
C ALA A 9 -5.36 -22.68 -4.22
N ARG A 10 -4.84 -21.49 -4.55
CA ARG A 10 -3.69 -20.86 -3.87
C ARG A 10 -4.08 -20.06 -2.64
N LEU A 11 -5.36 -19.71 -2.47
CA LEU A 11 -5.84 -18.86 -1.38
C LEU A 11 -5.46 -19.33 0.03
N PRO A 12 -5.39 -20.64 0.37
CA PRO A 12 -4.94 -21.04 1.69
C PRO A 12 -3.54 -20.55 2.03
N LEU A 13 -2.61 -20.60 1.07
CA LEU A 13 -1.25 -20.08 1.23
C LEU A 13 -1.24 -18.54 1.22
N VAL A 14 -1.95 -17.93 0.27
CA VAL A 14 -2.08 -16.45 0.17
C VAL A 14 -2.60 -15.88 1.49
N ARG A 15 -3.63 -16.51 2.09
CA ARG A 15 -4.24 -16.07 3.35
C ARG A 15 -3.24 -16.13 4.51
N SER A 16 -2.35 -17.13 4.54
CA SER A 16 -1.28 -17.17 5.54
C SER A 16 -0.35 -15.97 5.38
N ILE A 17 0.15 -15.72 4.18
CA ILE A 17 1.08 -14.62 3.89
C ILE A 17 0.42 -13.26 4.18
N VAL A 18 -0.82 -13.07 3.74
CA VAL A 18 -1.55 -11.80 3.90
C VAL A 18 -1.87 -11.51 5.36
N ARG A 19 -2.11 -12.53 6.19
CA ARG A 19 -2.25 -12.33 7.64
C ARG A 19 -1.00 -11.68 8.23
N ASP A 20 0.17 -12.18 7.85
CA ASP A 20 1.45 -11.66 8.34
C ASP A 20 1.73 -10.25 7.80
N VAL A 21 1.41 -10.01 6.52
CA VAL A 21 1.46 -8.67 5.89
C VAL A 21 0.59 -7.66 6.64
N MET A 22 -0.66 -8.01 6.95
CA MET A 22 -1.58 -7.11 7.65
C MET A 22 -1.10 -6.80 9.07
N GLY A 23 -0.53 -7.79 9.76
CA GLY A 23 0.11 -7.60 11.06
C GLY A 23 1.28 -6.63 10.97
N LEU A 24 2.21 -6.90 10.05
CA LEU A 24 3.39 -6.05 9.83
C LEU A 24 3.01 -4.63 9.39
N HIS A 25 1.96 -4.47 8.58
CA HIS A 25 1.45 -3.16 8.16
C HIS A 25 0.92 -2.34 9.35
N ARG A 26 0.20 -2.98 10.27
CA ARG A 26 -0.26 -2.33 11.52
C ARG A 26 0.92 -1.84 12.33
N ASP A 27 1.89 -2.72 12.59
CA ASP A 27 3.07 -2.40 13.38
C ASP A 27 3.89 -1.28 12.74
N LEU A 28 4.07 -1.31 11.41
CA LEU A 28 4.74 -0.24 10.66
C LEU A 28 3.98 1.09 10.77
N SER A 29 2.65 1.07 10.66
CA SER A 29 1.81 2.27 10.75
C SER A 29 1.91 2.91 12.14
N GLU A 30 1.85 2.10 13.19
CA GLU A 30 1.99 2.54 14.58
C GLU A 30 3.39 3.12 14.85
N ARG A 31 4.45 2.41 14.45
CA ARG A 31 5.82 2.91 14.66
C ARG A 31 6.12 4.18 13.86
N ARG A 32 5.63 4.30 12.61
CA ARG A 32 5.74 5.53 11.81
C ARG A 32 5.02 6.69 12.48
N GLY A 33 3.83 6.46 13.02
CA GLY A 33 3.08 7.44 13.81
C GLY A 33 3.86 7.91 15.03
N ARG A 34 4.37 6.97 15.82
CA ARG A 34 5.19 7.27 17.00
C ARG A 34 6.46 8.06 16.66
N LEU A 35 7.18 7.68 15.61
CA LEU A 35 8.37 8.40 15.16
C LEU A 35 8.04 9.83 14.72
N ARG A 36 6.91 10.03 14.05
CA ARG A 36 6.42 11.37 13.64
C ARG A 36 6.13 12.24 14.85
N GLU A 37 5.39 11.73 15.83
CA GLU A 37 5.10 12.45 17.08
C GLU A 37 6.37 12.78 17.86
N LEU A 38 7.30 11.83 17.91
CA LEU A 38 8.57 12.00 18.60
C LEU A 38 9.39 13.13 17.95
N ARG A 39 9.47 13.16 16.61
CA ARG A 39 10.10 14.24 15.82
C ARG A 39 9.44 15.60 15.98
N GLU A 40 8.11 15.65 16.11
CA GLU A 40 7.38 16.89 16.33
C GLU A 40 7.58 17.44 17.75
N ARG A 41 7.59 16.55 18.75
CA ARG A 41 7.78 16.92 20.16
C ARG A 41 9.20 17.39 20.46
N TYR A 42 10.19 16.84 19.76
CA TYR A 42 11.59 17.20 19.92
C TYR A 42 12.24 17.41 18.54
N PRO A 43 12.00 18.56 17.90
CA PRO A 43 12.69 18.90 16.67
C PRO A 43 14.20 18.95 16.95
N ALA A 44 15.00 18.31 16.09
CA ALA A 44 16.45 18.30 16.25
C ALA A 44 16.96 19.75 16.39
N PRO A 45 17.70 20.08 17.46
CA PRO A 45 18.27 21.41 17.63
C PRO A 45 19.39 21.59 16.60
N GLY A 46 19.07 22.08 15.40
CA GLY A 46 20.09 22.27 14.37
C GLY A 46 19.61 22.51 12.94
N VAL A 47 18.34 22.21 12.59
CA VAL A 47 17.78 22.69 11.30
C VAL A 47 17.22 24.10 11.46
N SER A 48 18.00 25.00 12.05
CA SER A 48 17.79 26.43 11.81
C SER A 48 17.94 26.63 10.32
N GLN A 49 16.86 27.08 9.70
CA GLN A 49 16.81 27.71 8.40
C GLN A 49 17.93 28.77 8.34
N ALA A 50 19.13 28.36 7.92
CA ALA A 50 20.27 29.21 7.68
C ALA A 50 19.98 30.02 6.42
N GLY A 51 19.21 31.08 6.59
CA GLY A 51 18.76 31.93 5.52
C GLY A 51 17.51 32.70 5.87
N ARG A 52 17.57 33.57 6.88
CA ARG A 52 17.50 35.03 6.67
C ARG A 52 17.36 35.80 8.00
N THR A 53 18.06 36.95 7.98
CA THR A 53 17.99 38.14 8.84
C THR A 53 18.52 38.05 10.27
N ALA A 54 19.67 38.72 10.44
CA ALA A 54 20.13 39.29 11.69
C ALA A 54 19.02 40.14 12.37
N GLY A 55 18.91 39.99 13.69
CA GLY A 55 18.05 40.79 14.54
C GLY A 55 18.26 40.40 16.00
N THR A 56 18.76 41.34 16.77
CA THR A 56 19.29 41.20 18.13
C THR A 56 18.24 41.04 19.24
N ALA A 57 18.69 40.41 20.34
CA ALA A 57 18.33 40.65 21.74
C ALA A 57 17.01 40.06 22.30
N GLY A 58 17.12 39.42 23.48
CA GLY A 58 15.98 39.06 24.31
C GLY A 58 16.27 37.93 25.30
N THR A 59 17.01 38.24 26.36
CA THR A 59 17.16 37.38 27.54
C THR A 59 15.81 37.25 28.25
N GLY A 60 15.32 36.02 28.44
CA GLY A 60 14.05 35.75 29.12
C GLY A 60 13.88 34.27 29.45
N SER A 61 14.58 33.83 30.49
CA SER A 61 14.30 32.56 31.14
C SER A 61 12.94 32.64 31.86
N LEU A 62 12.09 31.62 31.74
CA LEU A 62 11.68 30.76 32.86
C LEU A 62 10.62 29.72 32.44
N MET A 63 10.95 28.46 32.78
CA MET A 63 10.05 27.38 33.21
C MET A 63 9.15 26.66 32.18
N SER A 64 9.66 25.51 31.73
CA SER A 64 8.86 24.28 31.79
C SER A 64 9.76 23.10 32.14
N GLY A 65 9.63 22.63 33.38
CA GLY A 65 10.18 21.37 33.82
C GLY A 65 9.33 20.24 33.27
N VAL A 66 9.82 19.59 32.22
CA VAL A 66 9.43 18.23 31.83
C VAL A 66 10.74 17.48 31.59
N GLY A 67 10.86 16.29 32.19
CA GLY A 67 12.10 15.57 32.40
C GLY A 67 13.07 15.61 31.21
N ARG A 68 14.30 16.08 31.47
CA ARG A 68 15.41 15.95 30.53
C ARG A 68 15.85 14.50 30.44
N VAL A 69 15.08 13.69 29.72
CA VAL A 69 15.70 12.69 28.87
C VAL A 69 16.57 13.50 27.90
N GLY A 70 17.90 13.40 28.03
CA GLY A 70 18.81 14.27 27.30
C GLY A 70 18.63 14.12 25.77
N PRO A 71 18.95 15.15 24.97
CA PRO A 71 18.85 15.10 23.49
C PRO A 71 19.49 13.84 22.88
N ALA A 72 20.59 13.35 23.45
CA ALA A 72 21.27 12.14 23.02
C ALA A 72 20.44 10.84 23.21
N VAL A 73 19.64 10.74 24.27
CA VAL A 73 18.78 9.56 24.51
C VAL A 73 17.59 9.57 23.54
N TYR A 74 17.07 10.75 23.23
CA TYR A 74 16.07 10.95 22.18
C TYR A 74 16.61 10.57 20.79
N GLU A 75 17.80 11.07 20.43
CA GLU A 75 18.45 10.74 19.16
C GLU A 75 18.66 9.22 19.05
N GLN A 76 19.07 8.57 20.14
CA GLN A 76 19.21 7.13 20.19
C GLN A 76 17.87 6.38 20.01
N GLU A 77 16.78 6.83 20.64
CA GLU A 77 15.44 6.24 20.46
C GLU A 77 14.98 6.36 19.00
N VAL A 78 15.18 7.53 18.38
CA VAL A 78 14.86 7.77 16.97
C VAL A 78 15.64 6.83 16.05
N VAL A 79 16.97 6.75 16.23
CA VAL A 79 17.84 5.87 15.43
C VAL A 79 17.44 4.40 15.57
N GLN A 80 17.09 3.97 16.79
CA GLN A 80 16.62 2.61 17.03
C GLN A 80 15.31 2.33 16.28
N MET A 81 14.32 3.20 16.41
CA MET A 81 13.03 3.03 15.73
C MET A 81 13.18 3.05 14.20
N GLU A 82 14.02 3.92 13.65
CA GLU A 82 14.32 3.95 12.21
C GLU A 82 14.94 2.64 11.73
N SER A 83 15.85 2.07 12.53
CA SER A 83 16.46 0.78 12.22
C SER A 83 15.45 -0.37 12.25
N GLU A 84 14.50 -0.34 13.18
CA GLU A 84 13.40 -1.30 13.24
C GLU A 84 12.46 -1.15 12.03
N LEU A 85 12.09 0.08 11.69
CA LEU A 85 11.30 0.40 10.49
C LEU A 85 11.96 -0.18 9.22
N ALA A 86 13.26 0.05 9.04
CA ALA A 86 13.99 -0.43 7.87
C ALA A 86 13.99 -1.97 7.77
N ARG A 87 14.09 -2.67 8.91
CA ARG A 87 13.99 -4.14 8.96
C ARG A 87 12.59 -4.61 8.59
N ASP A 88 11.56 -3.94 9.08
CA ASP A 88 10.18 -4.30 8.79
C ASP A 88 9.78 -3.97 7.35
N GLU A 89 10.32 -2.90 6.76
CA GLU A 89 10.19 -2.62 5.33
C GLU A 89 10.84 -3.72 4.48
N THR A 90 11.97 -4.25 4.92
CA THR A 90 12.62 -5.39 4.26
C THR A 90 11.72 -6.64 4.31
N ARG A 91 11.16 -6.96 5.48
CA ARG A 91 10.20 -8.08 5.63
C ARG A 91 8.96 -7.91 4.77
N MET A 92 8.42 -6.69 4.69
CA MET A 92 7.27 -6.38 3.84
C MET A 92 7.60 -6.66 2.36
N ALA A 93 8.81 -6.30 1.91
CA ALA A 93 9.27 -6.60 0.56
C ALA A 93 9.44 -8.11 0.30
N GLU A 94 9.82 -8.89 1.31
CA GLU A 94 9.89 -10.36 1.24
C GLU A 94 8.50 -10.97 1.03
N TYR A 95 7.51 -10.59 1.84
CA TYR A 95 6.13 -11.06 1.63
C TYR A 95 5.57 -10.67 0.26
N ALA A 96 5.85 -9.46 -0.21
CA ALA A 96 5.44 -9.04 -1.55
C ALA A 96 6.07 -9.90 -2.65
N ARG A 97 7.34 -10.32 -2.48
CA ARG A 97 8.02 -11.26 -3.39
C ARG A 97 7.44 -12.67 -3.30
N GLU A 98 7.10 -13.14 -2.12
CA GLU A 98 6.44 -14.44 -1.93
C GLU A 98 5.08 -14.47 -2.64
N LEU A 99 4.25 -13.44 -2.45
CA LEU A 99 3.01 -13.27 -3.21
C LEU A 99 3.27 -13.26 -4.72
N SER A 100 4.30 -12.53 -5.16
CA SER A 100 4.69 -12.48 -6.58
C SER A 100 5.06 -13.86 -7.13
N SER A 101 5.74 -14.69 -6.34
CA SER A 101 6.16 -16.05 -6.75
C SER A 101 4.97 -16.98 -7.02
N ILE A 102 3.83 -16.75 -6.34
CA ILE A 102 2.57 -17.47 -6.55
C ILE A 102 1.63 -16.72 -7.50
N GLY A 103 2.11 -15.68 -8.18
CA GLY A 103 1.37 -14.91 -9.19
C GLY A 103 0.42 -13.85 -8.63
N GLY A 104 0.51 -13.56 -7.33
CA GLY A 104 -0.22 -12.50 -6.65
C GLY A 104 0.60 -11.21 -6.53
N SER A 105 -0.04 -10.06 -6.52
CA SER A 105 0.58 -8.75 -6.27
C SER A 105 -0.17 -8.09 -5.11
N LEU A 106 0.55 -7.66 -4.08
CA LEU A 106 -0.06 -6.96 -2.95
C LEU A 106 -0.57 -5.60 -3.42
N ALA A 107 -1.89 -5.40 -3.38
CA ALA A 107 -2.54 -4.17 -3.83
C ALA A 107 -2.83 -3.20 -2.66
N ASP A 108 -3.22 -3.74 -1.51
CA ASP A 108 -3.44 -2.96 -0.29
C ASP A 108 -3.09 -3.82 0.95
N ALA A 109 -2.08 -3.40 1.71
CA ALA A 109 -1.61 -4.13 2.89
C ALA A 109 -2.54 -3.96 4.11
N GLY A 110 -3.28 -2.85 4.19
CA GLY A 110 -4.21 -2.57 5.29
C GLY A 110 -5.50 -3.36 5.18
N LEU A 111 -6.01 -3.52 3.95
CA LEU A 111 -7.20 -4.35 3.65
C LEU A 111 -6.85 -5.82 3.37
N GLY A 112 -5.56 -6.15 3.21
CA GLY A 112 -5.13 -7.49 2.80
C GLY A 112 -5.57 -7.83 1.37
N GLN A 113 -5.56 -6.84 0.48
CA GLN A 113 -5.97 -6.99 -0.91
C GLN A 113 -4.82 -7.50 -1.78
N VAL A 114 -5.07 -8.56 -2.55
CA VAL A 114 -4.12 -9.17 -3.48
C VAL A 114 -4.74 -9.34 -4.85
N ASP A 115 -3.96 -9.00 -5.87
CA ASP A 115 -4.34 -9.07 -7.27
C ASP A 115 -3.60 -10.18 -8.01
N PHE A 116 -4.29 -10.85 -8.93
CA PHE A 116 -3.73 -11.91 -9.75
C PHE A 116 -4.02 -11.63 -11.21
N ASN A 117 -3.00 -11.74 -12.05
CA ASN A 117 -3.17 -11.70 -13.50
C ASN A 117 -3.86 -13.00 -13.95
N GLY A 118 -5.14 -12.89 -14.27
CA GLY A 118 -6.00 -14.03 -14.55
C GLY A 118 -6.66 -13.98 -15.91
N GLN A 119 -7.44 -15.01 -16.18
CA GLN A 119 -8.29 -15.11 -17.36
C GLN A 119 -9.70 -15.55 -16.96
N LEU A 120 -10.71 -14.87 -17.49
CA LEU A 120 -12.13 -15.20 -17.31
C LEU A 120 -12.79 -15.22 -18.68
N SER A 121 -13.47 -16.32 -19.04
CA SER A 121 -14.15 -16.47 -20.34
C SER A 121 -13.27 -16.17 -21.57
N GLY A 122 -11.95 -16.44 -21.47
CA GLY A 122 -10.99 -16.15 -22.53
C GLY A 122 -10.41 -14.74 -22.52
N GLU A 123 -10.97 -13.81 -21.74
CA GLU A 123 -10.49 -12.43 -21.60
C GLU A 123 -9.50 -12.30 -20.44
N GLN A 124 -8.46 -11.48 -20.63
CA GLN A 124 -7.50 -11.17 -19.57
C GLN A 124 -8.10 -10.18 -18.57
N VAL A 125 -8.09 -10.56 -17.30
CA VAL A 125 -8.63 -9.76 -16.21
C VAL A 125 -7.66 -9.75 -15.03
N VAL A 126 -7.76 -8.74 -14.18
CA VAL A 126 -7.09 -8.76 -12.88
C VAL A 126 -8.08 -9.30 -11.86
N LEU A 127 -7.85 -10.52 -11.37
CA LEU A 127 -8.63 -11.13 -10.31
C LEU A 127 -8.23 -10.50 -8.98
N SER A 128 -9.19 -10.01 -8.21
CA SER A 128 -8.96 -9.22 -7.00
C SER A 128 -9.56 -9.96 -5.81
N TRP A 129 -8.72 -10.27 -4.82
CA TRP A 129 -9.12 -10.94 -3.58
C TRP A 129 -8.83 -10.04 -2.38
N GLN A 130 -9.66 -10.10 -1.36
CA GLN A 130 -9.46 -9.43 -0.07
C GLN A 130 -9.51 -10.46 1.06
N PHE A 131 -8.76 -10.23 2.14
CA PHE A 131 -8.51 -11.24 3.19
C PHE A 131 -9.76 -11.89 3.81
N ASP A 132 -10.84 -11.12 3.95
CA ASP A 132 -12.13 -11.55 4.50
C ASP A 132 -13.02 -12.30 3.49
N GLU A 133 -12.62 -12.36 2.23
CA GLU A 133 -13.36 -13.08 1.19
C GLU A 133 -13.02 -14.59 1.21
N PRO A 134 -14.04 -15.48 1.15
CA PRO A 134 -13.80 -16.91 1.16
C PRO A 134 -13.10 -17.39 -0.12
N GLU A 135 -13.41 -16.76 -1.25
CA GLU A 135 -12.93 -17.06 -2.60
C GLU A 135 -12.74 -15.73 -3.38
N VAL A 136 -12.11 -15.78 -4.55
CA VAL A 136 -12.05 -14.62 -5.45
C VAL A 136 -13.46 -14.32 -5.96
N MET A 137 -14.02 -13.18 -5.57
CA MET A 137 -15.37 -12.74 -5.98
C MET A 137 -15.35 -11.55 -6.94
N TYR A 138 -14.23 -10.84 -7.03
CA TYR A 138 -14.12 -9.59 -7.77
C TYR A 138 -13.01 -9.65 -8.82
N CYS A 139 -13.20 -8.90 -9.89
CA CYS A 139 -12.17 -8.62 -10.88
C CYS A 139 -12.15 -7.14 -11.25
N ARG A 140 -11.07 -6.73 -11.89
CA ARG A 140 -10.94 -5.43 -12.55
C ARG A 140 -10.67 -5.67 -14.02
N THR A 141 -11.28 -4.83 -14.86
CA THR A 141 -11.08 -4.85 -16.30
C THR A 141 -9.83 -4.06 -16.65
N GLY A 142 -9.01 -4.62 -17.55
CA GLY A 142 -7.74 -4.03 -17.97
C GLY A 142 -6.52 -4.65 -17.28
N LEU A 143 -5.36 -4.51 -17.92
CA LEU A 143 -4.09 -5.11 -17.49
C LEU A 143 -3.32 -4.30 -16.43
N ARG A 144 -3.93 -3.23 -15.88
CA ARG A 144 -3.27 -2.26 -15.00
C ARG A 144 -3.78 -2.41 -13.58
N HIS A 145 -2.89 -2.38 -12.60
CA HIS A 145 -3.28 -2.23 -11.19
C HIS A 145 -3.94 -0.85 -11.00
N GLY A 146 -5.07 -0.80 -10.30
CA GLY A 146 -5.92 0.39 -10.16
C GLY A 146 -7.24 0.30 -10.94
N GLY A 147 -8.33 0.75 -10.32
CA GLY A 147 -9.69 0.65 -10.85
C GLY A 147 -10.68 0.07 -9.84
N GLU A 148 -11.98 0.17 -10.12
CA GLU A 148 -13.03 -0.34 -9.25
C GLU A 148 -13.12 -1.88 -9.32
N ARG A 149 -13.27 -2.53 -8.16
CA ARG A 149 -13.54 -3.97 -8.06
C ARG A 149 -14.98 -4.25 -8.50
N ARG A 150 -15.17 -5.04 -9.56
CA ARG A 150 -16.49 -5.49 -10.02
C ARG A 150 -16.69 -6.98 -9.72
N LEU A 151 -17.90 -7.36 -9.32
CA LEU A 151 -18.23 -8.77 -9.10
C LEU A 151 -18.05 -9.59 -10.38
N LEU A 152 -17.45 -10.78 -10.26
CA LEU A 152 -17.19 -11.67 -11.39
C LEU A 152 -18.46 -12.01 -12.19
N MET A 153 -19.59 -12.21 -11.51
CA MET A 153 -20.89 -12.46 -12.16
C MET A 153 -21.36 -11.29 -13.04
N GLN A 154 -21.03 -10.05 -12.69
CA GLN A 154 -21.41 -8.87 -13.47
C GLN A 154 -20.42 -8.60 -14.61
N ALA A 155 -19.16 -8.98 -14.44
CA ALA A 155 -18.12 -8.80 -15.45
C ALA A 155 -18.33 -9.70 -16.69
N ALA A 156 -18.81 -10.93 -16.49
CA ALA A 156 -19.11 -11.85 -17.59
C ALA A 156 -20.27 -11.40 -18.50
N GLY A 157 -21.09 -10.45 -18.05
CA GLY A 157 -22.26 -9.93 -18.77
C GLY A 157 -22.05 -8.59 -19.48
N SER A 158 -20.85 -8.00 -19.47
CA SER A 158 -20.57 -6.71 -20.14
C SER A 158 -19.95 -6.89 -21.54
N GLY A 159 -20.19 -8.03 -22.19
CA GLY A 159 -19.99 -8.18 -23.62
C GLY A 159 -21.19 -7.58 -24.36
N ASP A 160 -20.94 -6.54 -25.15
CA ASP A 160 -21.88 -5.79 -25.98
C ASP A 160 -22.57 -4.60 -25.31
N LEU A 161 -22.05 -3.40 -25.58
CA LEU A 161 -22.75 -2.30 -26.25
C LEU A 161 -21.78 -1.11 -26.42
N GLY A 162 -21.42 -0.79 -27.66
CA GLY A 162 -21.02 0.58 -28.02
C GLY A 162 -19.61 0.79 -28.58
N ALA A 163 -19.28 0.16 -29.71
CA ALA A 163 -18.38 0.77 -30.70
C ALA A 163 -18.67 0.19 -32.10
N GLY A 164 -19.94 0.21 -32.50
CA GLY A 164 -20.31 0.04 -33.91
C GLY A 164 -19.79 1.24 -34.69
N GLY A 165 -18.72 1.03 -35.46
CA GLY A 165 -18.19 2.02 -36.38
C GLY A 165 -19.26 2.40 -37.40
N VAL A 166 -19.66 3.67 -37.39
CA VAL A 166 -20.25 4.31 -38.56
C VAL A 166 -19.12 4.55 -39.55
N SER A 167 -18.83 3.51 -40.34
CA SER A 167 -18.09 3.64 -41.58
C SER A 167 -19.12 3.85 -42.69
N GLU A 168 -19.62 5.08 -42.82
CA GLU A 168 -20.45 5.50 -43.96
C GLU A 168 -19.53 6.16 -45.00
N PHE A 169 -19.03 5.35 -45.93
CA PHE A 169 -18.47 5.83 -47.20
C PHE A 169 -19.29 5.23 -48.35
N GLY A 170 -19.86 6.12 -49.17
CA GLY A 170 -20.56 5.84 -50.44
C GLY A 170 -21.95 6.50 -50.44
N GLN A 171 -22.38 7.33 -51.41
CA GLN A 171 -21.98 7.50 -52.80
C GLN A 171 -22.45 8.88 -53.32
N SER A 172 -21.64 9.46 -54.21
CA SER A 172 -22.01 10.13 -55.47
C SER A 172 -23.33 10.92 -55.57
N CYS A 173 -23.21 12.23 -55.81
CA CYS A 173 -23.97 12.98 -56.83
C CYS A 173 -23.00 13.90 -57.57
#